data_AF-A0A919MW16-F1
#
_entry.id   AF-A0A919MW16-F1
#
_cell.length_a   1.000
_cell.length_b   1.000
_cell.length_c   1.000
_cell.angle_alpha   90.00
_cell.angle_beta   90.00
_cell.angle_gamma   90.00
#
_symmetry.space_group_name_H-M   'P 1'
#
loop_
_entity.id
_entity.type
_entity.pdbx_description
1 polymer ?
#
loop_
_entity_poly.entity_id
_entity_poly.type
_entity_poly.pdbx_seq_one_letter_code
_entity_poly.pdbx_strand_id
1 'polypeptide(L)'
;METYRMSTTHTRGHQSAAADGPAVLVAAIDAQTGPLLAVMDWADDEITEASRRHPAQADLLFHAFSLLLPRQIGAGMGTEFVYRGHVRELLQRVAVGEDLRLATATEICLTLAQVSAVTPMHGAGAGLYFRMWLAAFGDHPVRADQPGNERHYEHLYGAQIDELEAELRRKIADPDRQLGHIACDGCHHGRPVSCRFNAADTTP
;
A
#
# COMPACT_ATOMS: atom_id res chain seq x y z
N MET A 1 -55.38 47.43 -18.70
CA MET A 1 -56.22 46.54 -19.52
C MET A 1 -55.27 45.80 -20.44
N GLU A 2 -55.00 44.51 -20.35
CA GLU A 2 -55.74 43.39 -19.78
C GLU A 2 -54.69 42.35 -19.33
N THR A 3 -54.87 41.80 -18.14
CA THR A 3 -54.06 40.72 -17.56
C THR A 3 -54.34 39.38 -18.25
N TYR A 4 -53.32 38.67 -18.71
CA TYR A 4 -53.45 37.25 -19.10
C TYR A 4 -52.80 36.35 -18.04
N ARG A 5 -53.65 35.72 -17.24
CA ARG A 5 -53.34 34.61 -16.33
C ARG A 5 -53.32 33.31 -17.16
N MET A 6 -52.23 32.54 -17.12
CA MET A 6 -52.33 31.09 -17.30
C MET A 6 -52.02 30.39 -15.99
N SER A 7 -53.04 29.67 -15.55
CA SER A 7 -53.03 28.71 -14.45
C SER A 7 -52.01 27.61 -14.70
N THR A 8 -51.02 27.48 -13.83
CA THR A 8 -50.27 26.22 -13.66
C THR A 8 -51.04 25.34 -12.70
N THR A 9 -51.77 24.38 -13.26
CA THR A 9 -52.39 23.29 -12.52
C THR A 9 -51.32 22.41 -11.89
N HIS A 10 -51.52 22.15 -10.61
CA HIS A 10 -50.70 21.37 -9.72
C HIS A 10 -50.85 19.87 -10.05
N THR A 11 -49.81 19.23 -10.57
CA THR A 11 -49.67 17.76 -10.48
C THR A 11 -48.50 17.48 -9.56
N ARG A 12 -48.78 17.47 -8.26
CA ARG A 12 -47.87 17.07 -7.20
C ARG A 12 -47.66 15.56 -7.30
N GLY A 13 -46.69 15.14 -8.10
CA GLY A 13 -46.14 13.79 -8.00
C GLY A 13 -45.58 13.62 -6.60
N HIS A 14 -46.25 12.81 -5.77
CA HIS A 14 -45.64 12.22 -4.59
C HIS A 14 -44.48 11.33 -5.05
N GLN A 15 -43.30 11.91 -5.22
CA GLN A 15 -42.06 11.13 -5.19
C GLN A 15 -41.78 10.83 -3.73
N SER A 16 -41.96 9.56 -3.39
CA SER A 16 -41.62 8.98 -2.11
C SER A 16 -40.13 9.17 -1.84
N ALA A 17 -39.79 10.12 -0.96
CA ALA A 17 -38.42 10.34 -0.48
C ALA A 17 -37.97 9.28 0.56
N ALA A 18 -38.71 8.17 0.70
CA ALA A 18 -38.51 7.20 1.77
C ALA A 18 -37.93 5.84 1.30
N ALA A 19 -37.74 5.62 0.00
CA ALA A 19 -37.26 4.34 -0.53
C ALA A 19 -35.72 4.22 -0.65
N ASP A 20 -34.98 5.33 -0.58
CA ASP A 20 -33.54 5.36 -0.91
C ASP A 20 -32.62 5.37 0.33
N GLY A 21 -33.15 5.51 1.54
CA GLY A 21 -32.36 5.69 2.77
C GLY A 21 -31.32 4.57 3.03
N PRO A 22 -31.72 3.29 3.03
CA PRO A 22 -30.77 2.19 3.25
C PRO A 22 -29.78 2.01 2.11
N ALA A 23 -30.20 2.17 0.85
CA ALA A 23 -29.32 2.00 -0.32
C ALA A 23 -28.28 3.13 -0.42
N VAL A 24 -28.69 4.36 -0.13
CA VAL A 24 -27.78 5.52 -0.04
C VAL A 24 -26.81 5.37 1.12
N LEU A 25 -27.27 4.86 2.27
CA LEU A 25 -26.40 4.57 3.41
C LEU A 25 -25.38 3.48 3.09
N VAL A 26 -25.80 2.37 2.46
CA VAL A 26 -24.90 1.29 2.03
C VAL A 26 -23.89 1.80 1.01
N ALA A 27 -24.33 2.52 -0.03
CA ALA A 27 -23.41 3.09 -1.02
C ALA A 27 -22.44 4.11 -0.40
N ALA A 28 -22.87 4.89 0.59
CA ALA A 28 -22.01 5.83 1.30
C ALA A 28 -21.00 5.11 2.21
N ILE A 29 -21.39 4.00 2.84
CA ILE A 29 -20.48 3.13 3.59
C ILE A 29 -19.49 2.49 2.63
N ASP A 30 -19.94 1.87 1.55
CA ASP A 30 -19.09 1.23 0.53
C ASP A 30 -18.10 2.22 -0.12
N ALA A 31 -18.52 3.45 -0.38
CA ALA A 31 -17.63 4.49 -0.89
C ALA A 31 -16.56 4.91 0.15
N GLN A 32 -16.87 4.82 1.45
CA GLN A 32 -15.96 5.14 2.54
C GLN A 32 -15.06 3.97 2.93
N THR A 33 -15.53 2.73 2.82
CA THR A 33 -14.86 1.52 3.34
C THR A 33 -14.36 0.58 2.25
N GLY A 34 -14.93 0.62 1.04
CA GLY A 34 -14.56 -0.24 -0.08
C GLY A 34 -13.07 -0.19 -0.43
N PRO A 35 -12.43 1.00 -0.49
CA PRO A 35 -10.98 1.09 -0.67
C PRO A 35 -10.17 0.43 0.46
N LEU A 36 -10.65 0.49 1.71
CA LEU A 36 -9.99 -0.14 2.85
C LEU A 36 -10.15 -1.66 2.83
N LEU A 37 -11.34 -2.16 2.51
CA LEU A 37 -11.59 -3.61 2.41
C LEU A 37 -10.76 -4.24 1.29
N ALA A 38 -10.64 -3.57 0.13
CA ALA A 38 -9.75 -4.02 -0.94
C ALA A 38 -8.28 -4.12 -0.48
N VAL A 39 -7.80 -3.14 0.29
CA VAL A 39 -6.45 -3.15 0.86
C VAL A 39 -6.25 -4.33 1.81
N MET A 40 -7.25 -4.67 2.63
CA MET A 40 -7.17 -5.83 3.53
C MET A 40 -7.08 -7.15 2.74
N ASP A 41 -7.88 -7.30 1.70
CA ASP A 41 -7.82 -8.49 0.83
C ASP A 41 -6.44 -8.61 0.15
N TRP A 42 -5.89 -7.50 -0.35
CA TRP A 42 -4.55 -7.48 -0.94
C TRP A 42 -3.45 -7.82 0.07
N ALA A 43 -3.60 -7.39 1.32
CA ALA A 43 -2.67 -7.70 2.41
C ALA A 43 -2.67 -9.20 2.73
N ASP A 44 -3.85 -9.81 2.84
CA ASP A 44 -4.00 -11.26 3.11
C ASP A 44 -3.43 -12.10 1.96
N ASP A 45 -3.64 -11.68 0.70
CA ASP A 45 -3.03 -12.31 -0.48
C ASP A 45 -1.49 -12.29 -0.39
N GLU A 46 -0.89 -11.14 -0.08
CA GLU A 46 0.57 -11.00 0.00
C GLU A 46 1.15 -11.74 1.22
N ILE A 47 0.44 -11.79 2.37
CA ILE A 47 0.82 -12.64 3.51
C ILE A 47 0.82 -14.11 3.12
N THR A 48 -0.22 -14.54 2.40
CA THR A 48 -0.32 -15.92 1.91
C THR A 48 0.86 -16.23 0.98
N GLU A 49 1.17 -15.35 0.04
CA GLU A 49 2.29 -15.55 -0.89
C GLU A 49 3.65 -15.50 -0.19
N ALA A 50 3.83 -14.59 0.76
CA ALA A 50 5.04 -14.54 1.59
C ALA A 50 5.20 -15.81 2.43
N SER A 51 4.11 -16.36 2.97
CA SER A 51 4.14 -17.59 3.76
C SER A 51 4.49 -18.81 2.91
N ARG A 52 4.08 -18.83 1.62
CA ARG A 52 4.53 -19.86 0.67
C ARG A 52 6.03 -19.77 0.39
N ARG A 53 6.56 -18.54 0.23
CA ARG A 53 7.99 -18.29 0.02
C ARG A 53 8.83 -18.58 1.26
N HIS A 54 8.28 -18.36 2.46
CA HIS A 54 8.96 -18.45 3.75
C HIS A 54 8.15 -19.30 4.76
N PRO A 55 8.00 -20.61 4.53
CA PRO A 55 7.11 -21.46 5.34
C PRO A 55 7.51 -21.50 6.83
N ALA A 56 8.80 -21.40 7.14
CA ALA A 56 9.30 -21.34 8.52
C ALA A 56 8.93 -20.05 9.26
N GLN A 57 8.50 -19.01 8.53
CA GLN A 57 8.10 -17.72 9.08
C GLN A 57 6.60 -17.46 8.92
N ALA A 58 5.81 -18.45 8.49
CA ALA A 58 4.38 -18.27 8.23
C ALA A 58 3.61 -17.66 9.43
N ASP A 59 3.91 -18.11 10.66
CA ASP A 59 3.32 -17.53 11.87
C ASP A 59 3.66 -16.05 12.06
N LEU A 60 4.93 -15.69 11.84
CA LEU A 60 5.39 -14.32 11.96
C LEU A 60 4.74 -13.42 10.91
N LEU A 61 4.65 -13.92 9.67
CA LEU A 61 4.06 -13.21 8.55
C LEU A 61 2.56 -12.99 8.74
N PHE A 62 1.85 -13.98 9.29
CA PHE A 62 0.45 -13.82 9.68
C PHE A 62 0.27 -12.68 10.69
N HIS A 63 1.12 -12.61 11.71
CA HIS A 63 1.08 -11.56 12.72
C HIS A 63 1.65 -10.20 12.26
N ALA A 64 2.20 -10.12 11.05
CA ALA A 64 2.71 -8.88 10.48
C ALA A 64 1.62 -7.98 9.87
N PHE A 65 0.36 -8.42 9.83
CA PHE A 65 -0.76 -7.68 9.23
C PHE A 65 -0.86 -6.23 9.69
N SER A 66 -0.61 -5.95 10.99
CA SER A 66 -0.67 -4.59 11.54
C SER A 66 0.36 -3.62 10.91
N LEU A 67 1.45 -4.14 10.34
CA LEU A 67 2.46 -3.36 9.63
C LEU A 67 2.02 -2.96 8.22
N LEU A 68 1.00 -3.62 7.67
CA LEU A 68 0.63 -3.52 6.26
C LEU A 68 -0.40 -2.41 6.01
N LEU A 69 -0.73 -1.62 7.03
CA LEU A 69 -1.58 -0.46 6.89
C LEU A 69 -0.91 0.58 5.97
N PRO A 70 -1.60 1.06 4.93
CA PRO A 70 -1.04 2.04 4.01
C PRO A 70 -0.60 3.31 4.74
N ARG A 71 0.67 3.71 4.59
CA ARG A 71 1.14 5.04 4.99
C ARG A 71 0.75 6.06 3.92
N GLN A 72 0.28 7.23 4.36
CA GLN A 72 -0.08 8.34 3.47
C GLN A 72 1.18 9.08 2.97
N ILE A 73 1.99 8.42 2.16
CA ILE A 73 3.29 8.95 1.67
C ILE A 73 3.15 9.64 0.32
N GLY A 74 2.09 9.35 -0.44
CA GLY A 74 1.82 10.04 -1.70
C GLY A 74 0.57 9.60 -2.42
N ALA A 75 0.17 10.40 -3.40
CA ALA A 75 -0.85 10.03 -4.37
C ALA A 75 -0.38 8.74 -5.09
N GLY A 76 -1.17 7.67 -4.96
CA GLY A 76 -0.88 6.36 -5.56
C GLY A 76 -0.75 5.21 -4.56
N MET A 77 -0.58 5.44 -3.25
CA MET A 77 -0.50 4.33 -2.28
C MET A 77 -1.78 3.47 -2.24
N GLY A 78 -2.94 4.03 -2.60
CA GLY A 78 -4.19 3.29 -2.74
C GLY A 78 -4.33 2.48 -4.04
N THR A 79 -3.34 2.54 -4.93
CA THR A 79 -3.33 1.75 -6.17
C THR A 79 -2.75 0.37 -5.89
N GLU A 80 -3.46 -0.69 -6.30
CA GLU A 80 -3.15 -2.08 -5.93
C GLU A 80 -1.68 -2.47 -6.15
N PHE A 81 -1.12 -2.27 -7.35
CA PHE A 81 0.26 -2.70 -7.62
C PHE A 81 1.29 -1.90 -6.80
N VAL A 82 0.99 -0.63 -6.49
CA VAL A 82 1.83 0.23 -5.65
C VAL A 82 1.83 -0.29 -4.21
N TYR A 83 0.62 -0.54 -3.68
CA TYR A 83 0.42 -1.10 -2.36
C TYR A 83 1.08 -2.47 -2.21
N ARG A 84 0.85 -3.38 -3.16
CA ARG A 84 1.44 -4.72 -3.16
C ARG A 84 2.97 -4.68 -3.22
N GLY A 85 3.56 -3.77 -4.01
CA GLY A 85 5.01 -3.57 -4.01
C GLY A 85 5.55 -3.14 -2.65
N HIS A 86 4.83 -2.24 -1.95
CA HIS A 86 5.20 -1.80 -0.60
C HIS A 86 5.14 -2.94 0.42
N VAL A 87 4.01 -3.66 0.46
CA VAL A 87 3.76 -4.77 1.38
C VAL A 87 4.72 -5.93 1.15
N ARG A 88 5.01 -6.27 -0.11
CA ARG A 88 5.92 -7.36 -0.46
C ARG A 88 7.33 -7.14 0.09
N GLU A 89 7.83 -5.90 0.00
CA GLU A 89 9.12 -5.54 0.59
C GLU A 89 9.08 -5.65 2.12
N LEU A 90 8.03 -5.14 2.79
CA LEU A 90 7.89 -5.26 4.24
C LEU A 90 7.84 -6.71 4.71
N LEU A 91 7.02 -7.56 4.07
CA LEU A 91 6.91 -8.98 4.41
C LEU A 91 8.23 -9.72 4.16
N GLN A 92 8.95 -9.37 3.10
CA GLN A 92 10.30 -9.91 2.88
C GLN A 92 11.22 -9.55 4.04
N ARG A 93 11.24 -8.28 4.48
CA ARG A 93 12.05 -7.85 5.62
C ARG A 93 11.67 -8.53 6.92
N VAL A 94 10.38 -8.74 7.17
CA VAL A 94 9.87 -9.51 8.31
C VAL A 94 10.45 -10.94 8.26
N ALA A 95 10.38 -11.60 7.10
CA ALA A 95 10.84 -12.98 6.97
C ALA A 95 12.36 -13.14 7.21
N VAL A 96 13.16 -12.14 6.83
CA VAL A 96 14.62 -12.18 6.98
C VAL A 96 15.17 -11.46 8.22
N GLY A 97 14.30 -10.79 9.00
CA GLY A 97 14.70 -10.06 10.21
C GLY A 97 15.41 -8.73 9.93
N GLU A 98 15.07 -8.05 8.84
CA GLU A 98 15.61 -6.72 8.49
C GLU A 98 14.88 -5.59 9.21
N ASP A 99 15.49 -4.39 9.21
CA ASP A 99 14.91 -3.19 9.81
C ASP A 99 13.64 -2.73 9.05
N LEU A 100 12.50 -2.85 9.74
CA LEU A 100 11.18 -2.49 9.21
C LEU A 100 10.94 -0.97 9.17
N ARG A 101 11.76 -0.19 9.89
CA ARG A 101 11.60 1.26 10.00
C ARG A 101 12.04 1.96 8.73
N LEU A 102 13.10 1.47 8.09
CA LEU A 102 13.65 2.08 6.87
C LEU A 102 12.60 2.15 5.77
N ALA A 103 12.63 3.21 4.97
CA ALA A 103 11.65 3.34 3.90
C ALA A 103 11.78 2.22 2.86
N THR A 104 10.66 1.80 2.28
CA THR A 104 10.61 0.85 1.16
C THR A 104 10.93 1.54 -0.16
N ALA A 105 11.28 0.77 -1.18
CA ALA A 105 11.49 1.27 -2.54
C ALA A 105 10.23 1.98 -3.07
N THR A 106 9.03 1.44 -2.78
CA THR A 106 7.75 2.12 -3.09
C THR A 106 7.67 3.51 -2.45
N GLU A 107 8.01 3.63 -1.17
CA GLU A 107 7.94 4.92 -0.45
C GLU A 107 8.90 5.95 -1.06
N ILE A 108 10.12 5.53 -1.43
CA ILE A 108 11.10 6.37 -2.13
C ILE A 108 10.60 6.75 -3.52
N CYS A 109 10.05 5.82 -4.30
CA CYS A 109 9.44 6.08 -5.60
C CYS A 109 8.36 7.16 -5.53
N LEU A 110 7.42 7.03 -4.60
CA LEU A 110 6.33 8.00 -4.43
C LEU A 110 6.86 9.37 -3.99
N THR A 111 7.89 9.40 -3.13
CA THR A 111 8.55 10.64 -2.71
C THR A 111 9.24 11.32 -3.90
N LEU A 112 10.02 10.58 -4.68
CA LEU A 112 10.71 11.10 -5.86
C LEU A 112 9.73 11.53 -6.96
N ALA A 113 8.61 10.82 -7.14
CA ALA A 113 7.57 11.20 -8.07
C ALA A 113 6.97 12.58 -7.73
N GLN A 114 6.71 12.86 -6.45
CA GLN A 114 6.24 14.18 -6.00
C GLN A 114 7.26 15.28 -6.27
N VAL A 115 8.54 15.03 -5.98
CA VAL A 115 9.62 15.98 -6.26
C VAL A 115 9.71 16.25 -7.76
N SER A 116 9.62 15.21 -8.58
CA SER A 116 9.70 15.32 -10.04
C SER A 116 8.57 16.14 -10.66
N ALA A 117 7.40 16.20 -9.99
CA ALA A 117 6.25 16.97 -10.46
C ALA A 117 6.47 18.49 -10.39
N VAL A 118 7.40 18.96 -9.56
CA VAL A 118 7.69 20.39 -9.37
C VAL A 118 9.11 20.77 -9.75
N THR A 119 9.99 19.81 -10.01
CA THR A 119 11.38 20.07 -10.40
C THR A 119 11.89 18.95 -11.31
N PRO A 120 12.49 19.27 -12.48
CA PRO A 120 13.10 18.27 -13.34
C PRO A 120 14.15 17.45 -12.58
N MET A 121 14.03 16.12 -12.67
CA MET A 121 14.93 15.18 -12.02
C MET A 121 15.96 14.65 -13.03
N HIS A 122 17.24 14.67 -12.66
CA HIS A 122 18.35 14.24 -13.51
C HIS A 122 19.46 13.56 -12.71
N GLY A 123 20.44 12.97 -13.40
CA GLY A 123 21.61 12.34 -12.80
C GLY A 123 21.26 11.24 -11.78
N ALA A 124 21.92 11.23 -10.63
CA ALA A 124 21.72 10.24 -9.58
C ALA A 124 20.28 10.19 -9.03
N GLY A 125 19.55 11.32 -8.99
CA GLY A 125 18.15 11.33 -8.56
C GLY A 125 17.24 10.56 -9.53
N ALA A 126 17.43 10.77 -10.83
CA ALA A 126 16.69 10.01 -11.85
C ALA A 126 17.08 8.52 -11.82
N GLY A 127 18.38 8.23 -11.65
CA GLY A 127 18.87 6.87 -11.46
C GLY A 127 18.22 6.16 -10.27
N LEU A 128 18.15 6.82 -9.11
CA LEU A 128 17.50 6.29 -7.93
C LEU A 128 16.01 6.01 -8.16
N TYR A 129 15.29 6.92 -8.85
CA TYR A 129 13.90 6.69 -9.19
C TYR A 129 13.71 5.41 -10.02
N PHE A 130 14.53 5.21 -11.07
CA PHE A 130 14.45 3.99 -11.89
C PHE A 130 14.81 2.73 -11.10
N ARG A 131 15.85 2.78 -10.25
CA ARG A 131 16.26 1.65 -9.40
C ARG A 131 15.13 1.25 -8.45
N MET A 132 14.56 2.22 -7.74
CA MET A 132 13.47 1.97 -6.79
C MET A 132 12.22 1.47 -7.50
N TRP A 133 11.94 1.95 -8.71
CA TRP A 133 10.82 1.46 -9.50
C TRP A 133 11.01 0.01 -9.87
N LEU A 134 12.19 -0.37 -10.38
CA LEU A 134 12.49 -1.75 -10.74
C LEU A 134 12.42 -2.67 -9.51
N ALA A 135 12.91 -2.21 -8.37
CA ALA A 135 12.86 -2.96 -7.12
C ALA A 135 11.42 -3.19 -6.61
N ALA A 136 10.56 -2.16 -6.70
CA ALA A 136 9.19 -2.23 -6.19
C ALA A 136 8.20 -2.87 -7.19
N PHE A 137 8.40 -2.60 -8.48
CA PHE A 137 7.41 -2.81 -9.54
C PHE A 137 8.04 -3.45 -10.78
N GLY A 138 8.98 -4.38 -10.63
CA GLY A 138 9.73 -4.96 -11.75
C GLY A 138 8.88 -5.55 -12.90
N ASP A 139 7.65 -5.95 -12.62
CA ASP A 139 6.68 -6.44 -13.61
C ASP A 139 5.90 -5.32 -14.33
N HIS A 140 6.10 -4.06 -13.92
CA HIS A 140 5.49 -2.87 -14.49
C HIS A 140 6.58 -2.01 -15.14
N PRO A 141 6.66 -1.93 -16.49
CA PRO A 141 7.65 -1.09 -17.13
C PRO A 141 7.40 0.39 -16.84
N VAL A 142 8.45 1.15 -16.48
CA VAL A 142 8.39 2.61 -16.27
C VAL A 142 7.93 3.33 -17.54
N ARG A 143 8.39 2.84 -18.70
CA ARG A 143 8.08 3.32 -20.04
C ARG A 143 8.07 2.15 -21.01
N ALA A 144 7.00 1.99 -21.77
CA ALA A 144 6.90 0.94 -22.78
C ALA A 144 7.85 1.16 -23.98
N ASP A 145 8.34 2.39 -24.19
CA ASP A 145 9.06 2.83 -25.40
C ASP A 145 10.58 2.97 -25.24
N GLN A 146 11.14 2.88 -24.01
CA GLN A 146 12.57 3.07 -23.76
C GLN A 146 13.11 2.13 -22.66
N PRO A 147 13.23 0.82 -22.94
CA PRO A 147 13.93 -0.10 -22.05
C PRO A 147 15.44 0.22 -22.00
N GLY A 148 16.06 0.21 -20.81
CA GLY A 148 17.52 0.29 -20.66
C GLY A 148 18.07 1.62 -20.13
N ASN A 149 17.25 2.65 -19.94
CA ASN A 149 17.69 3.93 -19.35
C ASN A 149 18.25 3.74 -17.94
N GLU A 150 17.74 2.77 -17.18
CA GLU A 150 18.25 2.43 -15.84
C GLU A 150 19.72 2.05 -15.88
N ARG A 151 20.15 1.23 -16.85
CA ARG A 151 21.55 0.79 -16.98
C ARG A 151 22.52 1.95 -17.24
N HIS A 152 22.06 2.96 -17.98
CA HIS A 152 22.85 4.15 -18.25
C HIS A 152 23.11 4.96 -16.97
N TYR A 153 22.06 5.21 -16.18
CA TYR A 153 22.21 5.93 -14.92
C TYR A 153 23.03 5.15 -13.90
N GLU A 154 22.82 3.83 -13.79
CA GLU A 154 23.61 2.96 -12.91
C GLU A 154 25.11 3.01 -13.24
N HIS A 155 25.45 2.97 -14.53
CA HIS A 155 26.84 3.05 -14.97
C HIS A 155 27.51 4.39 -14.63
N LEU A 156 26.79 5.51 -14.79
CA LEU A 156 27.34 6.85 -14.58
C LEU A 156 27.33 7.30 -13.12
N TYR A 157 26.31 6.88 -12.35
CA TYR A 157 26.01 7.46 -11.04
C TYR A 157 25.85 6.43 -9.92
N GLY A 158 26.16 5.14 -10.14
CA GLY A 158 25.89 4.06 -9.18
C GLY A 158 26.28 4.36 -7.73
N ALA A 159 27.50 4.87 -7.50
CA ALA A 159 27.95 5.23 -6.15
C ALA A 159 27.11 6.36 -5.52
N GLN A 160 26.75 7.40 -6.28
CA GLN A 160 25.87 8.46 -5.77
C GLN A 160 24.44 7.96 -5.58
N ILE A 161 23.97 7.00 -6.38
CA ILE A 161 22.65 6.38 -6.21
C ILE A 161 22.63 5.60 -4.88
N ASP A 162 23.70 4.84 -4.57
CA ASP A 162 23.81 4.10 -3.31
C ASP A 162 23.78 5.04 -2.09
N GLU A 163 24.52 6.16 -2.16
CA GLU A 163 24.54 7.18 -1.10
C GLU A 163 23.15 7.82 -0.90
N LEU A 164 22.49 8.21 -2.00
CA LEU A 164 21.15 8.81 -1.97
C LEU A 164 20.10 7.83 -1.47
N GLU A 165 20.18 6.55 -1.87
CA GLU A 165 19.29 5.51 -1.39
C GLU A 165 19.42 5.36 0.13
N ALA A 166 20.65 5.22 0.62
CA ALA A 166 20.91 5.06 2.05
C ALA A 166 20.45 6.29 2.85
N GLU A 167 20.66 7.50 2.32
CA GLU A 167 20.16 8.73 2.93
C GLU A 167 18.63 8.76 2.97
N LEU A 168 17.95 8.56 1.84
CA LEU A 168 16.49 8.65 1.78
C LEU A 168 15.82 7.57 2.62
N ARG A 169 16.31 6.31 2.60
CA ARG A 169 15.77 5.24 3.45
C ARG A 169 15.75 5.62 4.92
N ARG A 170 16.77 6.34 5.41
CA ARG A 170 16.84 6.86 6.79
C ARG A 170 15.98 8.10 6.98
N LYS A 171 16.01 9.04 6.04
CA LYS A 171 15.36 10.35 6.16
C LYS A 171 13.84 10.26 6.20
N ILE A 172 13.26 9.31 5.47
CA ILE A 172 11.81 9.06 5.43
C ILE A 172 11.40 7.76 6.15
N ALA A 173 12.26 7.28 7.06
CA ALA A 173 11.96 6.13 7.90
C ALA A 173 10.71 6.35 8.76
N ASP A 174 10.05 5.26 9.10
CA ASP A 174 8.98 5.20 10.09
C ASP A 174 9.52 4.64 11.41
N PRO A 175 9.76 5.48 12.43
CA PRO A 175 10.27 4.98 13.71
C PRO A 175 9.31 4.02 14.41
N ASP A 176 8.01 4.10 14.12
CA ASP A 176 6.95 3.34 14.78
C ASP A 176 6.63 2.03 14.07
N ARG A 177 7.14 1.82 12.85
CA ARG A 177 6.95 0.56 12.09
C ARG A 177 7.83 -0.55 12.66
N GLN A 178 7.32 -1.22 13.67
CA GLN A 178 7.96 -2.33 14.36
C GLN A 178 6.91 -3.38 14.72
N LEU A 179 7.30 -4.65 14.73
CA LEU A 179 6.47 -5.69 15.31
C LEU A 179 6.45 -5.51 16.83
N GLY A 180 5.27 -5.24 17.36
CA GLY A 180 5.04 -5.22 18.80
C GLY A 180 5.02 -6.62 19.41
N HIS A 181 4.56 -6.69 20.65
CA HIS A 181 4.28 -7.97 21.30
C HIS A 181 3.20 -8.74 20.52
N ILE A 182 3.51 -9.99 20.15
CA ILE A 182 2.58 -10.89 19.46
C ILE A 182 1.89 -11.75 20.51
N ALA A 183 0.57 -11.58 20.64
CA ALA A 183 -0.30 -12.47 21.37
C ALA A 183 -1.13 -13.30 20.38
N CYS A 184 -1.01 -14.62 20.45
CA CYS A 184 -1.77 -15.55 19.62
C CYS A 184 -2.54 -16.53 20.50
N ASP A 185 -3.79 -16.79 20.13
CA ASP A 185 -4.70 -17.75 20.77
C ASP A 185 -4.64 -19.14 20.10
N GLY A 186 -3.72 -19.34 19.16
CA GLY A 186 -3.61 -20.57 18.37
C GLY A 186 -4.58 -20.64 17.19
N CYS A 187 -5.25 -19.55 16.82
CA CYS A 187 -6.16 -19.51 15.68
C CYS A 187 -5.75 -18.48 14.62
N HIS A 188 -5.56 -18.93 13.38
CA HIS A 188 -5.35 -18.06 12.22
C HIS A 188 -6.59 -18.12 11.32
N HIS A 189 -7.21 -16.97 11.01
CA HIS A 189 -8.48 -16.87 10.27
C HIS A 189 -9.59 -17.81 10.80
N GLY A 190 -9.71 -17.93 12.12
CA GLY A 190 -10.70 -18.79 12.78
C GLY A 190 -10.42 -20.30 12.67
N ARG A 191 -9.23 -20.70 12.18
CA ARG A 191 -8.79 -22.09 12.13
C ARG A 191 -7.71 -22.35 13.17
N PRO A 192 -7.80 -23.44 13.96
CA PRO A 192 -6.72 -23.85 14.83
C PRO A 192 -5.44 -24.13 14.06
N VAL A 193 -4.32 -23.59 14.52
CA VAL A 193 -2.97 -23.78 13.97
C VAL A 193 -1.96 -23.96 15.11
N SER A 194 -0.86 -24.67 14.85
CA SER A 194 0.28 -24.68 15.77
C SER A 194 1.13 -23.44 15.51
N CYS A 195 0.78 -22.34 16.15
CA CYS A 195 1.50 -21.07 16.03
C CYS A 195 2.55 -20.96 17.13
N ARG A 196 3.79 -20.62 16.77
CA ARG A 196 4.91 -20.47 17.71
C ARG A 196 4.71 -19.37 18.77
N PHE A 197 3.72 -18.49 18.58
CA PHE A 197 3.37 -17.41 19.51
C PHE A 197 2.15 -17.75 20.39
N ASN A 198 1.59 -18.95 20.26
CA ASN A 198 0.52 -19.41 21.12
C ASN A 198 1.02 -19.57 22.57
N ALA A 199 0.45 -18.79 23.48
CA ALA A 199 0.85 -18.81 24.90
C ALA A 199 0.61 -20.18 25.57
N ALA A 200 -0.30 -21.00 25.03
CA ALA A 200 -0.57 -22.35 25.53
C ALA A 200 0.51 -23.38 25.18
N ASP A 201 1.35 -23.13 24.16
CA ASP A 201 2.45 -24.03 23.76
C ASP A 201 3.78 -23.70 24.48
N THR A 202 3.86 -22.59 25.20
CA THR A 202 4.95 -22.29 26.15
C THR A 202 4.72 -22.99 27.49
N THR A 203 4.85 -24.31 27.51
CA THR A 203 5.08 -25.06 28.77
C THR A 203 6.60 -25.21 28.97
N PRO A 204 7.17 -24.89 30.15
CA PRO A 204 8.61 -24.99 30.42
C PRO A 204 9.17 -26.42 30.37
#